data_AF-A0A4R5K8D1-F1
#
_entry.id   AF-A0A4R5K8D1-F1
#
_cell.length_a   1.000
_cell.length_b   1.000
_cell.length_c   1.000
_cell.angle_alpha   90.00
_cell.angle_beta   90.00
_cell.angle_gamma   90.00
#
_symmetry.space_group_name_H-M   'P 1'
#
loop_
_entity.id
_entity.type
_entity.pdbx_description
1 polymer ?
#
loop_
_entity_poly.entity_id
_entity_poly.type
_entity_poly.pdbx_seq_one_letter_code
_entity_poly.pdbx_strand_id
1 'polypeptide(L)'
;MACEVSEGRYVQLRAAALDFLGAAFSTLTMLRVLPVSMYHRYIRVGADYVGADVMFSNEFKDLEEQITLAFPERCMADGHSGGTASGFIFGFLEASIAELATKQEHEFSSNPDAAEEMIDELVRVLEQDMRSMVHCRLVSHLTTADGEPVTVGGVTLVPVPQEAFLPEIMSIVTTKIPMARQAFFSGPPVTLDRPNAIVIAEKTTSGDPFQTKHELKTRVERFLLIARLVTGATARSYWDITGTSDAISDFRPHGRAFFDGLGRHQILSRVGVVAEGDEGAFAALGQLIDGAEVDREGKVMTSFDMAFGRFTRSYLTDDLADAVVDLATSLEAILLGGDKSKDDIGLRLRGRAAALLSTTNDAAPAMKRHISDLYSVRSALVHGGSLKAAELRRYFRRIVAEPQGQPDGVLFARLVDRFRDLVRRAILARLALAAEPVKLWPFDNPPPNVDQLLCDDGESERWRSQWRTTLASIGLGHAGEALPEAEDY
;
A
#
# COMPACT_ATOMS: atom_id res chain seq x y z
N MET A 1 28.35 -34.37 -7.43
CA MET A 1 27.54 -35.29 -8.24
C MET A 1 26.25 -34.68 -8.81
N ALA A 2 25.52 -33.79 -8.14
CA ALA A 2 24.42 -33.04 -8.77
C ALA A 2 24.90 -31.82 -9.62
N CYS A 3 26.03 -31.20 -9.25
CA CYS A 3 26.64 -30.09 -10.01
C CYS A 3 27.16 -30.50 -11.41
N GLU A 4 27.86 -31.63 -11.52
CA GLU A 4 28.51 -32.05 -12.78
C GLU A 4 27.53 -32.53 -13.87
N VAL A 5 26.26 -32.83 -13.50
CA VAL A 5 25.23 -33.24 -14.48
C VAL A 5 24.52 -32.03 -15.10
N SER A 6 24.59 -30.86 -14.46
CA SER A 6 24.03 -29.59 -14.94
C SER A 6 24.91 -28.92 -16.02
N GLU A 7 26.23 -28.96 -15.88
CA GLU A 7 27.18 -28.29 -16.80
C GLU A 7 27.04 -28.73 -18.27
N GLY A 8 26.65 -29.98 -18.53
CA GLY A 8 26.48 -30.48 -19.90
C GLY A 8 25.14 -30.16 -20.55
N ARG A 9 24.11 -29.76 -19.78
CA ARG A 9 22.73 -29.66 -20.29
C ARG A 9 22.46 -28.36 -21.05
N TYR A 10 23.17 -27.28 -20.71
CA TYR A 10 22.91 -25.93 -21.24
C TYR A 10 24.12 -25.30 -21.94
N VAL A 11 25.11 -26.09 -22.37
CA VAL A 11 26.36 -25.60 -22.98
C VAL A 11 26.12 -24.58 -24.10
N GLN A 12 25.18 -24.86 -25.00
CA GLN A 12 24.86 -23.98 -26.13
C GLN A 12 24.20 -22.67 -25.68
N LEU A 13 23.30 -22.72 -24.69
CA LEU A 13 22.67 -21.54 -24.11
C LEU A 13 23.69 -20.66 -23.39
N ARG A 14 24.59 -21.26 -22.61
CA ARG A 14 25.64 -20.53 -21.87
C ARG A 14 26.59 -19.81 -22.84
N ALA A 15 27.03 -20.50 -23.90
CA ALA A 15 27.85 -19.90 -24.94
C ALA A 15 27.12 -18.73 -25.64
N ALA A 16 25.86 -18.92 -26.04
CA ALA A 16 25.05 -17.86 -26.65
C ALA A 16 24.84 -16.67 -25.71
N ALA A 17 24.66 -16.90 -24.40
CA ALA A 17 24.50 -15.86 -23.40
C ALA A 17 25.78 -15.01 -23.26
N LEU A 18 26.94 -15.65 -23.26
CA LEU A 18 28.23 -14.98 -23.20
C LEU A 18 28.50 -14.13 -24.45
N ASP A 19 28.29 -14.70 -25.64
CA ASP A 19 28.45 -14.00 -26.92
C ASP A 19 27.51 -12.79 -27.00
N PHE A 20 26.26 -12.94 -26.55
CA PHE A 20 25.29 -11.87 -26.48
C PHE A 20 25.75 -10.72 -25.57
N LEU A 21 26.22 -11.00 -24.35
CA LEU A 21 26.70 -9.94 -23.45
C LEU A 21 27.89 -9.18 -24.07
N GLY A 22 28.82 -9.88 -24.71
CA GLY A 22 29.93 -9.24 -25.43
C GLY A 22 29.46 -8.29 -26.53
N ALA A 23 28.53 -8.74 -27.39
CA ALA A 23 27.97 -7.94 -28.46
C ALA A 23 27.14 -6.74 -27.94
N ALA A 24 26.27 -6.99 -26.96
CA ALA A 24 25.42 -5.96 -26.37
C ALA A 24 26.23 -4.86 -25.67
N PHE A 25 27.26 -5.23 -24.90
CA PHE A 25 28.12 -4.26 -24.20
C PHE A 25 28.91 -3.39 -25.17
N SER A 26 29.43 -3.99 -26.24
CA SER A 26 30.11 -3.27 -27.33
C SER A 26 29.18 -2.22 -27.96
N THR A 27 27.94 -2.61 -28.29
CA THR A 27 26.91 -1.71 -28.82
C THR A 27 26.55 -0.60 -27.83
N LEU A 28 26.27 -0.93 -26.57
CA LEU A 28 25.89 0.04 -25.54
C LEU A 28 27.04 1.01 -25.20
N THR A 29 28.30 0.57 -25.33
CA THR A 29 29.48 1.45 -25.21
C THR A 29 29.54 2.44 -26.38
N MET A 30 29.30 1.98 -27.61
CA MET A 30 29.23 2.85 -28.80
C MET A 30 28.13 3.91 -28.67
N LEU A 31 27.00 3.52 -28.10
CA LEU A 31 25.86 4.41 -27.83
C LEU A 31 26.04 5.30 -26.59
N ARG A 32 27.15 5.16 -25.86
CA ARG A 32 27.45 5.90 -24.61
C ARG A 32 26.44 5.66 -23.49
N VAL A 33 25.82 4.49 -23.47
CA VAL A 33 25.00 4.00 -22.35
C VAL A 33 25.91 3.42 -21.26
N LEU A 34 27.01 2.77 -21.68
CA LEU A 34 28.09 2.30 -20.80
C LEU A 34 29.35 3.18 -20.93
N PRO A 35 30.17 3.28 -19.86
CA PRO A 35 29.95 2.72 -18.52
C PRO A 35 28.91 3.50 -17.72
N VAL A 36 28.29 2.83 -16.75
CA VAL A 36 27.39 3.47 -15.77
C VAL A 36 28.09 3.70 -14.44
N SER A 37 27.64 4.73 -13.72
CA SER A 37 28.08 4.99 -12.35
C SER A 37 27.53 3.92 -11.40
N MET A 38 28.33 3.50 -10.40
CA MET A 38 27.85 2.63 -9.32
C MET A 38 26.63 3.20 -8.57
N TYR A 39 26.46 4.52 -8.59
CA TYR A 39 25.32 5.22 -7.98
C TYR A 39 24.08 5.26 -8.88
N HIS A 40 24.24 4.99 -10.18
CA HIS A 40 23.20 5.02 -11.21
C HIS A 40 23.30 3.81 -12.15
N ARG A 41 23.51 2.62 -11.57
CA ARG A 41 23.83 1.38 -12.30
C ARG A 41 22.65 0.66 -12.93
N TYR A 42 21.43 1.04 -12.55
CA TYR A 42 20.21 0.38 -12.99
C TYR A 42 19.70 1.06 -14.25
N ILE A 43 20.05 0.50 -15.41
CA ILE A 43 19.54 0.97 -16.71
C ILE A 43 18.28 0.22 -17.11
N ARG A 44 17.54 0.76 -18.07
CA ARG A 44 16.29 0.19 -18.56
C ARG A 44 16.12 0.37 -20.08
N VAL A 45 15.79 -0.71 -20.77
CA VAL A 45 15.40 -0.68 -22.17
C VAL A 45 14.11 0.12 -22.37
N GLY A 46 14.14 1.04 -23.34
CA GLY A 46 13.08 2.00 -23.63
C GLY A 46 13.21 3.32 -22.88
N ALA A 47 14.19 3.45 -21.96
CA ALA A 47 14.46 4.69 -21.25
C ALA A 47 15.91 5.15 -21.40
N ASP A 48 16.87 4.26 -21.11
CA ASP A 48 18.29 4.56 -21.20
C ASP A 48 18.89 4.16 -22.56
N TYR A 49 18.27 3.19 -23.24
CA TYR A 49 18.64 2.75 -24.59
C TYR A 49 17.45 2.16 -25.35
N VAL A 50 17.55 2.10 -26.68
CA VAL A 50 16.49 1.54 -27.53
C VAL A 50 16.73 0.04 -27.71
N GLY A 51 15.72 -0.80 -27.42
CA GLY A 51 15.88 -2.26 -27.49
C GLY A 51 16.25 -2.79 -28.87
N ALA A 52 15.86 -2.08 -29.93
CA ALA A 52 16.20 -2.40 -31.32
C ALA A 52 17.70 -2.41 -31.59
N ASP A 53 18.49 -1.64 -30.83
CA ASP A 53 19.94 -1.53 -31.04
C ASP A 53 20.67 -2.85 -30.73
N VAL A 54 20.11 -3.68 -29.84
CA VAL A 54 20.68 -4.99 -29.47
C VAL A 54 19.87 -6.17 -30.01
N MET A 55 18.55 -6.03 -30.12
CA MET A 55 17.64 -7.13 -30.49
C MET A 55 17.82 -7.66 -31.91
N PHE A 56 18.36 -6.85 -32.83
CA PHE A 56 18.56 -7.28 -34.21
C PHE A 56 19.90 -7.95 -34.49
N SER A 57 20.79 -8.02 -33.49
CA SER A 57 22.06 -8.73 -33.61
C SER A 57 21.84 -10.25 -33.77
N ASN A 58 22.83 -10.94 -34.32
CA ASN A 58 22.73 -12.40 -34.46
C ASN A 58 22.80 -13.06 -33.08
N GLU A 59 23.66 -12.55 -32.20
CA GLU A 59 23.87 -13.06 -30.85
C GLU A 59 22.59 -12.98 -30.00
N PHE A 60 21.79 -11.93 -30.15
CA PHE A 60 20.47 -11.85 -29.51
C PHE A 60 19.53 -12.94 -30.01
N LYS A 61 19.44 -13.14 -31.33
CA LYS A 61 18.56 -14.14 -31.94
C LYS A 61 19.00 -15.56 -31.60
N ASP A 62 20.31 -15.80 -31.57
CA ASP A 62 20.88 -17.08 -31.19
C ASP A 62 20.54 -17.40 -29.73
N LEU A 63 20.70 -16.45 -28.80
CA LEU A 63 20.29 -16.62 -27.40
C LEU A 63 18.77 -16.83 -27.27
N GLU A 64 17.96 -16.08 -28.02
CA GLU A 64 16.51 -16.23 -28.04
C GLU A 64 16.09 -17.64 -28.51
N GLU A 65 16.73 -18.15 -29.55
CA GLU A 65 16.53 -19.51 -30.05
C GLU A 65 16.93 -20.54 -28.98
N GLN A 66 18.09 -20.38 -28.35
CA GLN A 66 18.56 -21.32 -27.31
C GLN A 66 17.63 -21.34 -26.09
N ILE A 67 17.16 -20.19 -25.61
CA ILE A 67 16.19 -20.12 -24.51
C ILE A 67 14.88 -20.80 -24.91
N THR A 68 14.38 -20.51 -26.11
CA THR A 68 13.10 -21.08 -26.59
C THR A 68 13.18 -22.59 -26.78
N LEU A 69 14.32 -23.10 -27.26
CA LEU A 69 14.56 -24.54 -27.41
C LEU A 69 14.71 -25.26 -26.07
N ALA A 70 15.42 -24.65 -25.12
CA ALA A 70 15.72 -25.24 -23.82
C ALA A 70 14.53 -25.18 -22.84
N PHE A 71 13.69 -24.15 -22.96
CA PHE A 71 12.61 -23.83 -22.03
C PHE A 71 11.31 -23.39 -22.75
N PRO A 72 10.75 -24.20 -23.65
CA PRO A 72 9.63 -23.80 -24.49
C PRO A 72 8.40 -23.38 -23.67
N GLU A 73 8.10 -24.09 -22.58
CA GLU A 73 7.03 -23.77 -21.62
C GLU A 73 7.13 -22.38 -20.99
N ARG A 74 8.35 -21.82 -20.88
CA ARG A 74 8.58 -20.46 -20.33
C ARG A 74 8.30 -19.37 -21.34
N CYS A 75 8.35 -19.70 -22.63
CA CYS A 75 8.28 -18.77 -23.75
C CYS A 75 6.99 -18.89 -24.59
N MET A 76 6.07 -19.78 -24.21
CA MET A 76 4.82 -20.00 -24.96
C MET A 76 3.88 -18.79 -24.90
N ALA A 77 3.36 -18.40 -26.07
CA ALA A 77 2.57 -17.21 -26.33
C ALA A 77 1.10 -17.29 -25.89
N ASP A 78 0.72 -18.34 -25.15
CA ASP A 78 -0.65 -18.61 -24.74
C ASP A 78 -1.04 -17.75 -23.52
N GLY A 79 -1.04 -16.43 -23.75
CA GLY A 79 -1.81 -15.45 -23.01
C GLY A 79 -1.65 -15.44 -21.49
N HIS A 80 -0.90 -14.45 -21.02
CA HIS A 80 -0.96 -13.82 -19.68
C HIS A 80 -0.07 -14.45 -18.59
N SER A 81 0.45 -15.68 -18.69
CA SER A 81 1.26 -16.28 -17.62
C SER A 81 2.73 -16.59 -17.95
N GLY A 82 3.12 -16.60 -19.23
CA GLY A 82 4.51 -16.83 -19.67
C GLY A 82 5.24 -15.52 -20.03
N GLY A 83 6.55 -15.44 -19.77
CA GLY A 83 7.40 -14.36 -20.26
C GLY A 83 7.74 -14.54 -21.74
N THR A 84 8.31 -13.53 -22.39
CA THR A 84 8.98 -13.74 -23.69
C THR A 84 10.46 -14.04 -23.45
N ALA A 85 11.07 -14.87 -24.30
CA ALA A 85 12.52 -15.07 -24.29
C ALA A 85 13.25 -13.72 -24.35
N SER A 86 12.79 -12.81 -25.22
CA SER A 86 13.29 -11.43 -25.29
C SER A 86 13.20 -10.68 -23.95
N GLY A 87 12.12 -10.88 -23.18
CA GLY A 87 11.95 -10.30 -21.85
C GLY A 87 13.02 -10.74 -20.87
N PHE A 88 13.32 -12.06 -20.82
CA PHE A 88 14.42 -12.58 -20.02
C PHE A 88 15.78 -12.08 -20.49
N ILE A 89 16.01 -11.98 -21.81
CA ILE A 89 17.28 -11.47 -22.37
C ILE A 89 17.51 -10.01 -21.96
N PHE A 90 16.48 -9.16 -22.01
CA PHE A 90 16.61 -7.79 -21.52
C PHE A 90 16.84 -7.73 -20.01
N GLY A 91 16.12 -8.53 -19.22
CA GLY A 91 16.35 -8.63 -17.78
C GLY A 91 17.78 -9.09 -17.44
N PHE A 92 18.30 -10.06 -18.21
CA PHE A 92 19.67 -10.56 -18.10
C PHE A 92 20.71 -9.49 -18.41
N LEU A 93 20.54 -8.75 -19.50
CA LEU A 93 21.42 -7.64 -19.87
C LEU A 93 21.44 -6.54 -18.80
N GLU A 94 20.26 -6.10 -18.35
CA GLU A 94 20.12 -5.04 -17.36
C GLU A 94 20.68 -5.44 -15.98
N ALA A 95 20.43 -6.68 -15.54
CA ALA A 95 20.98 -7.22 -14.29
C ALA A 95 22.51 -7.37 -14.36
N SER A 96 23.04 -7.85 -15.49
CA SER A 96 24.49 -8.00 -15.70
C SER A 96 25.22 -6.65 -15.63
N ILE A 97 24.63 -5.59 -16.21
CA ILE A 97 25.17 -4.23 -16.14
C ILE A 97 25.13 -3.71 -14.70
N ALA A 98 24.03 -3.92 -13.98
CA ALA A 98 23.90 -3.51 -12.59
C ALA A 98 24.92 -4.22 -11.68
N GLU A 99 25.18 -5.51 -11.91
CA GLU A 99 26.14 -6.28 -11.14
C GLU A 99 27.58 -5.81 -11.38
N LEU A 100 27.99 -5.69 -12.65
CA LEU A 100 29.35 -5.27 -13.00
C LEU A 100 29.70 -3.86 -12.55
N ALA A 101 28.73 -2.94 -12.63
CA ALA A 101 28.91 -1.58 -12.11
C ALA A 101 29.18 -1.56 -10.59
N THR A 102 28.76 -2.60 -9.86
CA THR A 102 29.07 -2.77 -8.43
C THR A 102 30.51 -3.20 -8.20
N LYS A 103 31.03 -4.06 -9.10
CA LYS A 103 32.39 -4.60 -9.06
C LYS A 103 33.45 -3.61 -9.61
N GLN A 104 33.05 -2.40 -10.04
CA GLN A 104 33.89 -1.34 -10.63
C GLN A 104 34.60 -1.74 -11.94
N GLU A 105 34.08 -2.73 -12.66
CA GLU A 105 34.70 -3.24 -13.88
C GLU A 105 34.00 -2.63 -15.09
N HIS A 106 34.77 -1.96 -15.95
CA HIS A 106 34.25 -1.23 -17.12
C HIS A 106 34.26 -2.06 -18.42
N GLU A 107 34.88 -3.24 -18.40
CA GLU A 107 34.93 -4.13 -19.56
C GLU A 107 34.52 -5.54 -19.14
N PHE A 108 33.47 -6.09 -19.74
CA PHE A 108 33.01 -7.47 -19.52
C PHE A 108 34.11 -8.50 -19.76
N SER A 109 35.10 -8.17 -20.61
CA SER A 109 36.30 -8.96 -20.87
C SER A 109 37.25 -9.09 -19.67
N SER A 110 37.04 -8.34 -18.59
CA SER A 110 37.94 -8.32 -17.42
C SER A 110 37.47 -9.19 -16.25
N ASN A 111 36.23 -9.69 -16.24
CA ASN A 111 35.72 -10.56 -15.17
C ASN A 111 34.81 -11.70 -15.67
N PRO A 112 35.41 -12.83 -16.06
CA PRO A 112 34.69 -14.05 -16.46
C PRO A 112 33.78 -14.60 -15.36
N ASP A 113 34.15 -14.41 -14.09
CA ASP A 113 33.41 -15.00 -12.96
C ASP A 113 32.06 -14.31 -12.77
N ALA A 114 32.00 -12.98 -12.88
CA ALA A 114 30.76 -12.22 -12.81
C ALA A 114 29.81 -12.55 -13.98
N ALA A 115 30.37 -12.82 -15.17
CA ALA A 115 29.58 -13.26 -16.32
C ALA A 115 28.92 -14.62 -16.08
N GLU A 116 29.71 -15.58 -15.60
CA GLU A 116 29.21 -16.94 -15.29
C GLU A 116 28.18 -16.91 -14.17
N GLU A 117 28.35 -16.10 -13.11
CA GLU A 117 27.35 -15.93 -12.05
C GLU A 117 25.99 -15.47 -12.60
N MET A 118 25.99 -14.50 -13.52
CA MET A 118 24.74 -14.01 -14.14
C MET A 118 24.13 -15.04 -15.09
N ILE A 119 24.96 -15.83 -15.80
CA ILE A 119 24.49 -16.92 -16.66
C ILE A 119 23.88 -18.04 -15.81
N ASP A 120 24.49 -18.38 -14.68
CA ASP A 120 23.94 -19.32 -13.72
C ASP A 120 22.60 -18.84 -13.16
N GLU A 121 22.49 -17.55 -12.84
CA GLU A 121 21.21 -16.98 -12.43
C GLU A 121 20.16 -17.07 -13.54
N LEU A 122 20.53 -16.79 -14.80
CA LEU A 122 19.62 -16.90 -15.94
C LEU A 122 19.09 -18.33 -16.08
N VAL A 123 19.97 -19.33 -16.06
CA VAL A 123 19.59 -20.74 -16.15
C VAL A 123 18.70 -21.13 -14.97
N ARG A 124 19.08 -20.75 -13.75
CA ARG A 124 18.28 -21.02 -12.55
C ARG A 124 16.88 -20.42 -12.64
N VAL A 125 16.75 -19.18 -13.08
CA VAL A 125 15.45 -18.50 -13.25
C VAL A 125 14.62 -19.19 -14.33
N LEU A 126 15.24 -19.62 -15.44
CA LEU A 126 14.54 -20.33 -16.51
C LEU A 126 14.06 -21.72 -16.07
N GLU A 127 14.82 -22.44 -15.24
CA GLU A 127 14.46 -23.75 -14.67
C GLU A 127 13.30 -23.69 -13.65
N GLN A 128 13.01 -22.53 -13.06
CA GLN A 128 11.99 -22.39 -12.02
C GLN A 128 10.58 -22.28 -12.60
N ASP A 129 9.71 -23.26 -12.46
CA ASP A 129 8.32 -23.16 -12.95
C ASP A 129 7.49 -22.02 -12.33
N MET A 130 7.89 -21.51 -11.17
CA MET A 130 7.21 -20.45 -10.44
C MET A 130 8.10 -19.23 -10.25
N ARG A 131 7.50 -18.05 -10.27
CA ARG A 131 8.14 -16.76 -9.96
C ARG A 131 7.81 -16.34 -8.54
N SER A 132 8.80 -15.84 -7.81
CA SER A 132 8.60 -15.22 -6.51
C SER A 132 8.45 -13.72 -6.68
N MET A 133 7.26 -13.20 -6.35
CA MET A 133 6.92 -11.79 -6.47
C MET A 133 6.81 -11.13 -5.10
N VAL A 134 7.29 -9.90 -5.03
CA VAL A 134 7.31 -9.10 -3.81
C VAL A 134 6.72 -7.71 -4.08
N HIS A 135 5.91 -7.23 -3.14
CA HIS A 135 5.42 -5.86 -3.10
C HIS A 135 5.91 -5.19 -1.81
N CYS A 136 6.65 -4.10 -1.95
CA CYS A 136 7.16 -3.29 -0.85
C CYS A 136 6.48 -1.92 -0.89
N ARG A 137 5.92 -1.48 0.25
CA ARG A 137 5.34 -0.14 0.39
C ARG A 137 5.96 0.59 1.57
N LEU A 138 6.54 1.77 1.30
CA LEU A 138 7.05 2.64 2.36
C LEU A 138 5.91 3.44 2.98
N VAL A 139 5.81 3.38 4.31
CA VAL A 139 4.79 4.08 5.08
C VAL A 139 5.39 4.82 6.27
N SER A 140 4.86 6.00 6.61
CA SER A 140 5.17 6.69 7.86
C SER A 140 4.24 6.30 9.00
N HIS A 141 4.64 6.69 10.22
CA HIS A 141 3.89 6.58 11.47
C HIS A 141 3.40 5.15 11.78
N LEU A 142 4.19 4.17 11.34
CA LEU A 142 4.03 2.77 11.71
C LEU A 142 5.38 2.21 12.15
N THR A 143 5.35 1.39 13.19
CA THR A 143 6.50 0.69 13.74
C THR A 143 6.05 -0.60 14.43
N THR A 144 7.01 -1.41 14.88
CA THR A 144 6.78 -2.51 15.80
C THR A 144 7.18 -2.14 17.22
N ALA A 145 6.81 -2.97 18.18
CA ALA A 145 7.00 -2.68 19.60
C ALA A 145 8.48 -2.61 20.02
N ASP A 146 9.33 -3.38 19.36
CA ASP A 146 10.76 -3.55 19.64
C ASP A 146 11.67 -3.06 18.50
N GLY A 147 11.10 -2.63 17.37
CA GLY A 147 11.85 -2.24 16.18
C GLY A 147 12.27 -3.42 15.30
N GLU A 148 11.89 -4.65 15.65
CA GLU A 148 12.15 -5.85 14.85
C GLU A 148 11.00 -6.12 13.85
N PRO A 149 11.26 -6.82 12.73
CA PRO A 149 10.21 -7.19 11.78
C PRO A 149 9.10 -8.04 12.40
N VAL A 150 7.84 -7.72 12.09
CA VAL A 150 6.67 -8.48 12.54
C VAL A 150 5.83 -8.89 11.33
N THR A 151 5.39 -10.16 11.28
CA THR A 151 4.50 -10.68 10.24
C THR A 151 3.10 -10.89 10.80
N VAL A 152 2.09 -10.29 10.16
CA VAL A 152 0.67 -10.43 10.51
C VAL A 152 -0.14 -10.65 9.24
N GLY A 153 -0.90 -11.75 9.17
CA GLY A 153 -1.78 -12.03 8.03
C GLY A 153 -1.05 -12.17 6.69
N GLY A 154 0.16 -12.72 6.70
CA GLY A 154 0.99 -12.86 5.49
C GLY A 154 1.53 -11.54 4.93
N VAL A 155 1.60 -10.50 5.76
CA VAL A 155 2.24 -9.21 5.48
C VAL A 155 3.28 -8.94 6.55
N THR A 156 4.49 -8.60 6.14
CA THR A 156 5.61 -8.29 7.05
C THR A 156 5.80 -6.79 7.14
N LEU A 157 5.76 -6.24 8.35
CA LEU A 157 6.11 -4.87 8.67
C LEU A 157 7.57 -4.84 9.10
N VAL A 158 8.42 -4.15 8.35
CA VAL A 158 9.84 -3.96 8.65
C VAL A 158 10.07 -2.51 9.07
N PRO A 159 10.30 -2.21 10.35
CA PRO A 159 10.66 -0.86 10.79
C PRO A 159 11.93 -0.38 10.09
N VAL A 160 11.92 0.88 9.67
CA VAL A 160 13.09 1.56 9.11
C VAL A 160 13.83 2.23 10.27
N PRO A 161 15.15 1.99 10.42
CA PRO A 161 15.96 2.67 11.44
C PRO A 161 15.77 4.18 11.37
N GLN A 162 15.64 4.85 12.52
CA GLN A 162 15.36 6.29 12.52
C GLN A 162 16.40 7.08 11.75
N GLU A 163 17.68 6.72 11.80
CA GLU A 163 18.74 7.44 11.10
C GLU A 163 18.84 7.13 9.60
N ALA A 164 18.10 6.13 9.11
CA ALA A 164 18.14 5.74 7.71
C ALA A 164 17.61 6.84 6.79
N PHE A 165 18.31 7.02 5.67
CA PHE A 165 17.87 7.86 4.57
C PHE A 165 17.50 6.97 3.38
N LEU A 166 17.22 7.60 2.24
CA LEU A 166 16.76 6.90 1.05
C LEU A 166 17.70 5.76 0.60
N PRO A 167 19.04 5.88 0.63
CA PRO A 167 19.93 4.78 0.27
C PRO A 167 19.75 3.53 1.13
N GLU A 168 19.65 3.70 2.45
CA GLU A 168 19.46 2.61 3.42
C GLU A 168 18.07 1.99 3.30
N ILE A 169 17.02 2.82 3.15
CA ILE A 169 15.65 2.35 2.89
C ILE A 169 15.61 1.52 1.61
N MET A 170 16.23 2.03 0.55
CA MET A 170 16.29 1.29 -0.72
C MET A 170 17.13 0.03 -0.61
N SER A 171 18.14 -0.04 0.25
CA SER A 171 18.90 -1.26 0.51
C SER A 171 18.01 -2.41 1.03
N ILE A 172 17.10 -2.09 1.95
CA ILE A 172 16.11 -3.05 2.47
C ILE A 172 15.22 -3.55 1.32
N VAL A 173 14.73 -2.64 0.46
CA VAL A 173 13.90 -3.02 -0.68
C VAL A 173 14.69 -3.81 -1.73
N THR A 174 15.94 -3.46 -2.03
CA THR A 174 16.77 -4.19 -3.00
C THR A 174 17.17 -5.57 -2.53
N THR A 175 17.22 -5.81 -1.22
CA THR A 175 17.39 -7.17 -0.67
C THR A 175 16.21 -8.08 -1.00
N LYS A 176 15.03 -7.49 -1.26
CA LYS A 176 13.79 -8.20 -1.58
C LYS A 176 13.45 -8.19 -3.08
N ILE A 177 13.80 -7.11 -3.76
CA ILE A 177 13.58 -6.89 -5.19
C ILE A 177 14.89 -6.33 -5.75
N PRO A 178 15.83 -7.15 -6.24
CA PRO A 178 17.18 -6.71 -6.60
C PRO A 178 17.20 -5.52 -7.57
N MET A 179 16.30 -5.53 -8.56
CA MET A 179 16.20 -4.47 -9.57
C MET A 179 15.31 -3.28 -9.16
N ALA A 180 14.88 -3.18 -7.89
CA ALA A 180 13.89 -2.20 -7.43
C ALA A 180 14.19 -0.75 -7.82
N ARG A 181 15.46 -0.36 -7.94
CA ARG A 181 15.84 1.01 -8.31
C ARG A 181 15.45 1.38 -9.75
N GLN A 182 15.20 0.42 -10.64
CA GLN A 182 14.63 0.69 -11.97
C GLN A 182 13.19 1.23 -11.92
N ALA A 183 12.51 1.09 -10.79
CA ALA A 183 11.12 1.48 -10.62
C ALA A 183 10.91 3.01 -10.71
N PHE A 184 11.95 3.81 -10.43
CA PHE A 184 11.90 5.26 -10.42
C PHE A 184 13.12 5.88 -11.13
N PHE A 185 12.90 6.60 -12.23
CA PHE A 185 13.97 7.23 -13.01
C PHE A 185 14.77 8.28 -12.23
N SER A 186 14.11 9.08 -11.40
CA SER A 186 14.74 10.13 -10.58
C SER A 186 14.94 9.71 -9.12
N GLY A 187 14.81 8.41 -8.85
CA GLY A 187 14.65 7.89 -7.49
C GLY A 187 13.24 8.11 -6.92
N PRO A 188 12.86 7.32 -5.90
CA PRO A 188 11.58 7.50 -5.23
C PRO A 188 11.54 8.84 -4.45
N PRO A 189 10.34 9.37 -4.16
CA PRO A 189 10.18 10.54 -3.30
C PRO A 189 10.86 10.37 -1.92
N VAL A 190 11.49 11.45 -1.45
CA VAL A 190 12.10 11.50 -0.11
C VAL A 190 11.02 11.58 0.97
N THR A 191 11.25 10.91 2.09
CA THR A 191 10.34 10.85 3.24
C THR A 191 10.99 11.46 4.46
N LEU A 192 10.34 12.41 5.13
CA LEU A 192 10.84 12.93 6.42
C LEU A 192 9.94 12.59 7.61
N ASP A 193 8.75 11.99 7.39
CA ASP A 193 7.81 11.73 8.48
C ASP A 193 8.13 10.36 9.11
N ARG A 194 8.65 10.35 10.33
CA ARG A 194 9.18 9.20 11.06
C ARG A 194 8.23 8.83 12.22
N PRO A 195 8.29 7.58 12.72
CA PRO A 195 9.04 6.46 12.19
C PRO A 195 8.51 6.01 10.82
N ASN A 196 9.39 5.41 10.02
CA ASN A 196 9.02 4.79 8.76
C ASN A 196 9.02 3.27 8.92
N ALA A 197 8.23 2.58 8.09
CA ALA A 197 8.29 1.14 7.95
C ALA A 197 8.08 0.75 6.48
N ILE A 198 8.63 -0.40 6.09
CA ILE A 198 8.35 -1.03 4.80
C ILE A 198 7.36 -2.16 5.06
N VAL A 199 6.21 -2.09 4.42
CA VAL A 199 5.18 -3.13 4.45
C VAL A 199 5.40 -4.03 3.24
N ILE A 200 5.62 -5.32 3.49
CA ILE A 200 6.04 -6.30 2.50
C ILE A 200 4.98 -7.40 2.38
N ALA A 201 4.54 -7.68 1.16
CA ALA A 201 3.76 -8.87 0.84
C ALA A 201 4.50 -9.68 -0.24
N GLU A 202 4.53 -11.00 -0.06
CA GLU A 202 5.22 -11.94 -0.94
C GLU A 202 4.25 -13.02 -1.43
N LYS A 203 4.44 -13.49 -2.67
CA LYS A 203 3.71 -14.61 -3.25
C LYS A 203 4.53 -15.29 -4.34
N THR A 204 4.64 -16.61 -4.25
CA THR A 204 5.12 -17.45 -5.35
C THR A 204 3.96 -17.79 -6.28
N THR A 205 4.13 -17.61 -7.59
CA THR A 205 3.07 -17.73 -8.59
C THR A 205 3.58 -18.33 -9.89
N SER A 206 2.76 -19.14 -10.55
CA SER A 206 2.92 -19.52 -11.97
C SER A 206 1.97 -18.75 -12.89
N GLY A 207 1.13 -17.87 -12.33
CA GLY A 207 0.12 -17.11 -13.07
C GLY A 207 0.62 -15.76 -13.59
N ASP A 208 -0.32 -14.93 -14.05
CA ASP A 208 -0.03 -13.59 -14.56
C ASP A 208 0.64 -12.70 -13.48
N PRO A 209 1.84 -12.16 -13.75
CA PRO A 209 2.53 -11.29 -12.80
C PRO A 209 1.78 -9.96 -12.55
N PHE A 210 0.98 -9.47 -13.50
CA PHE A 210 0.17 -8.26 -13.29
C PHE A 210 -1.01 -8.53 -12.36
N GLN A 211 -1.66 -9.68 -12.50
CA GLN A 211 -2.67 -10.13 -11.54
C GLN A 211 -2.06 -10.33 -10.14
N THR A 212 -0.91 -11.01 -10.06
CA THR A 212 -0.22 -11.24 -8.79
C THR A 212 0.21 -9.92 -8.13
N LYS A 213 0.70 -8.95 -8.92
CA LYS A 213 0.97 -7.58 -8.45
C LYS A 213 -0.28 -6.93 -7.85
N HIS A 214 -1.44 -7.06 -8.50
CA HIS A 214 -2.68 -6.51 -7.97
C HIS A 214 -3.05 -7.15 -6.63
N GLU A 215 -2.99 -8.47 -6.53
CA GLU A 215 -3.28 -9.22 -5.30
C GLU A 215 -2.37 -8.82 -4.12
N LEU A 216 -1.06 -8.74 -4.36
CA LEU A 216 -0.07 -8.32 -3.34
C LEU A 216 -0.33 -6.89 -2.86
N LYS A 217 -0.63 -5.99 -3.80
CA LYS A 217 -0.99 -4.60 -3.48
C LYS A 217 -2.27 -4.53 -2.65
N THR A 218 -3.31 -5.26 -3.03
CA THR A 218 -4.57 -5.31 -2.27
C THR A 218 -4.36 -5.87 -0.86
N ARG A 219 -3.46 -6.85 -0.69
CA ARG A 219 -3.10 -7.39 0.62
C ARG A 219 -2.45 -6.32 1.52
N VAL A 220 -1.51 -5.54 0.98
CA VAL A 220 -0.90 -4.42 1.71
C VAL A 220 -1.91 -3.29 2.00
N GLU A 221 -2.80 -2.98 1.06
CA GLU A 221 -3.88 -2.00 1.29
C GLU A 221 -4.83 -2.42 2.41
N ARG A 222 -5.19 -3.70 2.43
CA ARG A 222 -6.01 -4.29 3.49
C ARG A 222 -5.31 -4.26 4.84
N PHE A 223 -4.03 -4.63 4.91
CA PHE A 223 -3.22 -4.52 6.13
C PHE A 223 -3.21 -3.08 6.66
N LEU A 224 -2.96 -2.09 5.80
CA LEU A 224 -2.91 -0.69 6.19
C LEU A 224 -4.27 -0.15 6.65
N LEU A 225 -5.37 -0.59 6.03
CA LEU A 225 -6.72 -0.27 6.50
C LEU A 225 -6.92 -0.80 7.93
N ILE A 226 -6.63 -2.08 8.16
CA ILE A 226 -6.77 -2.72 9.48
C ILE A 226 -5.90 -2.01 10.51
N ALA A 227 -4.62 -1.77 10.20
CA ALA A 227 -3.69 -1.08 11.10
C ALA A 227 -4.22 0.31 11.51
N ARG A 228 -4.75 1.10 10.56
CA ARG A 228 -5.37 2.41 10.86
C ARG A 228 -6.65 2.28 11.67
N LEU A 229 -7.47 1.25 11.42
CA LEU A 229 -8.69 1.01 12.20
C LEU A 229 -8.38 0.66 13.66
N VAL A 230 -7.40 -0.23 13.87
CA VAL A 230 -6.96 -0.68 15.19
C VAL A 230 -6.26 0.42 15.96
N THR A 231 -5.21 1.01 15.39
CA THR A 231 -4.29 1.90 16.12
C THR A 231 -4.69 3.38 16.04
N GLY A 232 -5.51 3.75 15.05
CA GLY A 232 -5.78 5.15 14.76
C GLY A 232 -4.61 5.91 14.12
N ALA A 233 -3.55 5.21 13.71
CA ALA A 233 -2.33 5.84 13.21
C ALA A 233 -2.59 6.80 12.05
N THR A 234 -1.79 7.87 11.99
CA THR A 234 -1.75 8.77 10.81
C THR A 234 -0.86 8.20 9.70
N ALA A 235 -0.83 6.87 9.59
CA ALA A 235 0.03 6.15 8.69
C ALA A 235 -0.25 6.51 7.23
N ARG A 236 0.77 6.92 6.49
CA ARG A 236 0.66 7.39 5.10
C ARG A 236 1.64 6.69 4.20
N SER A 237 1.20 6.34 2.99
CA SER A 237 2.03 5.67 2.00
C SER A 237 2.72 6.70 1.12
N TYR A 238 4.04 6.57 0.94
CA TYR A 238 4.82 7.48 0.08
C TYR A 238 5.00 6.94 -1.32
N TRP A 239 5.37 5.67 -1.40
CA TRP A 239 5.54 4.95 -2.64
C TRP A 239 5.42 3.45 -2.42
N ASP A 240 5.15 2.72 -3.50
CA ASP A 240 5.26 1.28 -3.54
C ASP A 240 6.10 0.82 -4.74
N ILE A 241 6.72 -0.36 -4.59
CA ILE A 241 7.49 -1.05 -5.62
C ILE A 241 7.04 -2.51 -5.65
N THR A 242 6.72 -3.02 -6.82
CA THR A 242 6.46 -4.46 -7.05
C THR A 242 7.45 -5.02 -8.04
N GLY A 243 8.06 -6.16 -7.76
CA GLY A 243 8.99 -6.83 -8.66
C GLY A 243 9.20 -8.29 -8.27
N THR A 244 10.15 -8.95 -8.91
CA THR A 244 10.58 -10.30 -8.57
C THR A 244 11.69 -10.29 -7.52
N SER A 245 11.85 -11.40 -6.79
CA SER A 245 13.00 -11.59 -5.90
C SER A 245 14.29 -11.97 -6.63
N ASP A 246 14.20 -12.37 -7.90
CA ASP A 246 15.33 -12.61 -8.79
C ASP A 246 15.74 -11.31 -9.50
N ALA A 247 17.05 -11.14 -9.75
CA ALA A 247 17.57 -9.98 -10.48
C ALA A 247 17.24 -10.07 -11.96
N ILE A 248 17.34 -11.28 -12.53
CA ILE A 248 16.92 -11.58 -13.90
C ILE A 248 15.44 -11.92 -13.92
N SER A 249 14.65 -11.18 -14.69
CA SER A 249 13.22 -11.40 -14.81
C SER A 249 12.65 -10.80 -16.10
N ASP A 250 11.63 -11.45 -16.64
CA ASP A 250 10.78 -10.91 -17.70
C ASP A 250 9.80 -9.83 -17.18
N PHE A 251 9.59 -9.79 -15.86
CA PHE A 251 8.74 -8.83 -15.18
C PHE A 251 9.57 -7.76 -14.49
N ARG A 252 9.56 -6.56 -15.07
CA ARG A 252 10.32 -5.42 -14.53
C ARG A 252 9.68 -4.85 -13.27
N PRO A 253 10.48 -4.30 -12.34
CA PRO A 253 9.97 -3.60 -11.18
C PRO A 253 9.09 -2.41 -11.58
N HIS A 254 7.93 -2.31 -10.93
CA HIS A 254 6.98 -1.22 -11.11
C HIS A 254 6.90 -0.38 -9.85
N GLY A 255 7.19 0.92 -9.97
CA GLY A 255 7.08 1.89 -8.90
C GLY A 255 5.83 2.76 -9.05
N ARG A 256 5.24 3.16 -7.93
CA ARG A 256 4.25 4.23 -7.89
C ARG A 256 4.55 5.14 -6.71
N ALA A 257 4.65 6.44 -6.98
CA ALA A 257 4.60 7.47 -5.95
C ALA A 257 3.13 7.82 -5.62
N PHE A 258 2.84 8.13 -4.36
CA PHE A 258 1.53 8.60 -3.93
C PHE A 258 1.43 10.13 -3.91
N PHE A 259 2.56 10.83 -4.00
CA PHE A 259 2.67 12.30 -4.04
C PHE A 259 3.67 12.74 -5.10
N ASP A 260 3.46 13.92 -5.66
CA ASP A 260 4.36 14.54 -6.62
C ASP A 260 5.36 15.47 -5.89
N GLY A 261 6.67 15.30 -6.15
CA GLY A 261 7.73 16.21 -5.67
C GLY A 261 8.26 15.91 -4.26
N LEU A 262 8.74 16.97 -3.57
CA LEU A 262 9.05 16.92 -2.14
C LEU A 262 7.71 16.78 -1.39
N GLY A 263 7.31 15.53 -1.12
CA GLY A 263 6.03 15.23 -0.47
C GLY A 263 5.84 16.14 0.74
N ARG A 264 4.65 16.75 0.86
CA ARG A 264 4.35 17.61 2.02
C ARG A 264 4.46 16.75 3.27
N HIS A 265 5.35 17.14 4.17
CA HIS A 265 5.46 16.54 5.49
C HIS A 265 4.11 16.55 6.19
N GLN A 266 3.77 15.43 6.79
CA GLN A 266 2.63 15.39 7.67
C GLN A 266 2.86 16.34 8.83
N ILE A 267 1.87 17.19 9.08
CA ILE A 267 1.91 18.15 10.20
C ILE A 267 1.72 17.42 11.53
N LEU A 268 1.04 16.27 11.51
CA LEU A 268 0.67 15.53 12.71
C LEU A 268 1.12 14.07 12.63
N SER A 269 1.57 13.55 13.77
CA SER A 269 1.93 12.16 13.95
C SER A 269 1.08 11.48 15.01
N ARG A 270 0.60 10.29 14.66
CA ARG A 270 0.16 9.27 15.59
C ARG A 270 0.77 7.97 15.14
N VAL A 271 1.76 7.50 15.89
CA VAL A 271 2.48 6.27 15.60
C VAL A 271 1.61 5.08 15.95
N GLY A 272 1.31 4.25 14.95
CA GLY A 272 0.74 2.92 15.18
C GLY A 272 1.84 1.91 15.47
N VAL A 273 1.66 1.15 16.54
CA VAL A 273 2.55 0.05 16.91
C VAL A 273 1.83 -1.25 16.57
N VAL A 274 2.48 -2.11 15.80
CA VAL A 274 2.01 -3.48 15.50
C VAL A 274 2.92 -4.48 16.21
N ALA A 275 2.35 -5.35 17.02
CA ALA A 275 3.07 -6.37 17.77
C ALA A 275 2.82 -7.77 17.21
N GLU A 276 3.73 -8.71 17.49
CA GLU A 276 3.60 -10.12 17.08
C GLU A 276 2.28 -10.75 17.59
N GLY A 277 1.83 -10.36 18.78
CA GLY A 277 0.56 -10.82 19.36
C GLY A 277 -0.71 -10.30 18.67
N ASP A 278 -0.60 -9.35 17.73
CA ASP A 278 -1.77 -8.74 17.08
C ASP A 278 -2.36 -9.61 15.96
N GLU A 279 -1.71 -10.72 15.58
CA GLU A 279 -2.12 -11.57 14.46
C GLU A 279 -3.58 -12.01 14.55
N GLY A 280 -4.00 -12.53 15.70
CA GLY A 280 -5.38 -12.98 15.92
C GLY A 280 -6.40 -11.85 15.82
N ALA A 281 -6.05 -10.66 16.35
CA ALA A 281 -6.93 -9.49 16.33
C ALA A 281 -7.08 -8.91 14.92
N PHE A 282 -5.98 -8.84 14.15
CA PHE A 282 -5.98 -8.40 12.76
C PHE A 282 -6.76 -9.38 11.87
N ALA A 283 -6.55 -10.68 12.05
CA ALA A 283 -7.27 -11.71 11.31
C ALA A 283 -8.79 -11.64 11.60
N ALA A 284 -9.18 -11.51 12.87
CA ALA A 284 -10.58 -11.41 13.27
C ALA A 284 -11.25 -10.14 12.71
N LEU A 285 -10.59 -8.98 12.76
CA LEU A 285 -11.12 -7.76 12.13
C LEU A 285 -11.19 -7.89 10.60
N GLY A 286 -10.23 -8.58 9.98
CA GLY A 286 -10.30 -8.94 8.57
C GLY A 286 -11.56 -9.73 8.24
N GLN A 287 -11.89 -10.76 9.02
CA GLN A 287 -13.10 -11.55 8.85
C GLN A 287 -14.38 -10.70 8.99
N LEU A 288 -14.41 -9.72 9.91
CA LEU A 288 -15.52 -8.77 10.01
C LEU A 288 -15.68 -7.92 8.74
N ILE A 289 -14.57 -7.48 8.15
CA ILE A 289 -14.57 -6.74 6.88
C ILE A 289 -15.08 -7.62 5.75
N ASP A 290 -14.62 -8.87 5.66
CA ASP A 290 -15.06 -9.81 4.61
C ASP A 290 -16.56 -10.13 4.73
N GLY A 291 -17.06 -10.29 5.96
CA GLY A 291 -18.49 -10.46 6.22
C GLY A 291 -19.34 -9.22 5.88
N ALA A 292 -18.72 -8.04 5.76
CA ALA A 292 -19.39 -6.81 5.34
C ALA A 292 -19.42 -6.61 3.82
N GLU A 293 -18.58 -7.30 3.07
CA GLU A 293 -18.58 -7.33 1.60
C GLU A 293 -19.71 -8.25 1.05
N VAL A 294 -20.93 -8.14 1.60
CA VAL A 294 -22.09 -8.96 1.21
C VAL A 294 -22.43 -8.82 -0.28
N ASP A 295 -22.92 -9.92 -0.86
CA ASP A 295 -23.04 -10.23 -2.28
C ASP A 295 -23.50 -9.07 -3.18
N ARG A 296 -22.78 -8.94 -4.30
CA ARG A 296 -22.83 -7.82 -5.26
C ARG A 296 -23.90 -7.99 -6.33
N GLU A 297 -24.90 -8.83 -6.13
CA GLU A 297 -25.85 -9.18 -7.19
C GLU A 297 -26.54 -7.91 -7.74
N GLY A 298 -26.15 -7.51 -8.96
CA GLY A 298 -26.58 -6.30 -9.64
C GLY A 298 -26.00 -4.96 -9.15
N LYS A 299 -25.00 -4.93 -8.25
CA LYS A 299 -24.40 -3.69 -7.70
C LYS A 299 -22.94 -3.54 -8.10
N VAL A 300 -22.59 -2.37 -8.65
CA VAL A 300 -21.21 -2.02 -9.03
C VAL A 300 -20.32 -1.72 -7.81
N MET A 301 -20.91 -1.16 -6.74
CA MET A 301 -20.20 -0.80 -5.51
C MET A 301 -21.19 -0.75 -4.35
N THR A 302 -20.80 -1.29 -3.19
CA THR A 302 -21.58 -1.17 -1.95
C THR A 302 -21.29 0.14 -1.21
N SER A 303 -22.12 0.49 -0.23
CA SER A 303 -21.81 1.59 0.69
C SER A 303 -20.55 1.33 1.52
N PHE A 304 -20.17 0.07 1.76
CA PHE A 304 -18.97 -0.27 2.51
C PHE A 304 -17.72 -0.05 1.66
N ASP A 305 -17.75 -0.51 0.41
CA ASP A 305 -16.67 -0.24 -0.55
C ASP A 305 -16.42 1.26 -0.67
N MET A 306 -17.50 2.06 -0.75
CA MET A 306 -17.39 3.52 -0.73
C MET A 306 -16.79 4.03 0.59
N ALA A 307 -17.25 3.52 1.74
CA ALA A 307 -16.76 3.97 3.05
C ALA A 307 -15.26 3.70 3.22
N PHE A 308 -14.80 2.48 2.92
CA PHE A 308 -13.40 2.07 3.03
C PHE A 308 -12.52 2.77 2.00
N GLY A 309 -12.99 2.89 0.75
CA GLY A 309 -12.27 3.57 -0.31
C GLY A 309 -12.04 5.04 0.03
N ARG A 310 -13.07 5.74 0.52
CA ARG A 310 -12.98 7.15 0.92
C ARG A 310 -12.15 7.35 2.19
N PHE A 311 -12.33 6.50 3.20
CA PHE A 311 -11.51 6.55 4.40
C PHE A 311 -10.03 6.38 4.06
N THR A 312 -9.68 5.37 3.26
CA THR A 312 -8.30 5.13 2.80
C THR A 312 -7.77 6.28 1.97
N ARG A 313 -8.56 6.83 1.04
CA ARG A 313 -8.18 7.97 0.21
C ARG A 313 -7.87 9.22 1.02
N SER A 314 -8.53 9.42 2.16
CA SER A 314 -8.25 10.57 3.05
C SER A 314 -6.80 10.62 3.55
N TYR A 315 -6.06 9.50 3.54
CA TYR A 315 -4.64 9.44 3.88
C TYR A 315 -3.71 9.65 2.67
N LEU A 316 -4.24 9.52 1.45
CA LEU A 316 -3.48 9.59 0.19
C LEU A 316 -3.58 10.95 -0.50
N THR A 317 -4.39 11.88 0.00
CA THR A 317 -4.46 13.24 -0.54
C THR A 317 -3.50 14.17 0.20
N ASP A 318 -2.89 15.12 -0.51
CA ASP A 318 -2.12 16.25 0.06
C ASP A 318 -3.01 17.45 0.43
N ASP A 319 -4.29 17.42 0.04
CA ASP A 319 -5.24 18.47 0.33
C ASP A 319 -6.15 18.07 1.50
N LEU A 320 -6.03 18.81 2.61
CA LEU A 320 -6.85 18.61 3.81
C LEU A 320 -8.34 18.86 3.53
N ALA A 321 -8.69 19.71 2.55
CA ALA A 321 -10.07 19.93 2.13
C ALA A 321 -10.66 18.68 1.48
N ASP A 322 -9.91 18.05 0.56
CA ASP A 322 -10.30 16.77 -0.05
C ASP A 322 -10.44 15.68 1.01
N ALA A 323 -9.53 15.64 2.00
CA ALA A 323 -9.62 14.69 3.10
C ALA A 323 -10.93 14.86 3.89
N VAL A 324 -11.36 16.10 4.17
CA VAL A 324 -12.67 16.35 4.82
C VAL A 324 -13.83 15.85 3.97
N VAL A 325 -13.80 16.08 2.66
CA VAL A 325 -14.86 15.61 1.76
C VAL A 325 -14.93 14.08 1.75
N ASP A 326 -13.79 13.40 1.63
CA ASP A 326 -13.72 11.95 1.66
C ASP A 326 -14.20 11.38 3.00
N LEU A 327 -13.80 11.97 4.14
CA LEU A 327 -14.23 11.54 5.47
C LEU A 327 -15.73 11.72 5.69
N ALA A 328 -16.31 12.84 5.24
CA ALA A 328 -17.75 13.04 5.30
C ALA A 328 -18.51 12.01 4.44
N THR A 329 -18.06 11.74 3.21
CA THR A 329 -18.65 10.71 2.36
C THR A 329 -18.50 9.30 2.95
N SER A 330 -17.38 9.00 3.59
CA SER A 330 -17.19 7.73 4.29
C SER A 330 -18.19 7.58 5.45
N LEU A 331 -18.37 8.65 6.25
CA LEU A 331 -19.33 8.64 7.36
C LEU A 331 -20.79 8.47 6.89
N GLU A 332 -21.16 9.08 5.76
CA GLU A 332 -22.48 8.87 5.13
C GLU A 332 -22.69 7.41 4.80
N ALA A 333 -21.73 6.85 4.07
CA ALA A 333 -21.84 5.52 3.54
C ALA A 333 -21.92 4.48 4.67
N ILE A 334 -21.18 4.68 5.77
CA ILE A 334 -21.15 3.76 6.90
C ILE A 334 -22.38 3.87 7.83
N LEU A 335 -22.87 5.09 8.10
CA LEU A 335 -23.97 5.30 9.07
C LEU A 335 -25.35 5.39 8.44
N LEU A 336 -25.48 5.64 7.13
CA LEU A 336 -26.78 5.75 6.45
C LEU A 336 -27.05 4.65 5.42
N GLY A 337 -26.03 3.85 5.06
CA GLY A 337 -26.06 2.88 3.96
C GLY A 337 -27.40 2.16 3.76
N GLY A 338 -27.91 2.19 2.53
CA GLY A 338 -29.16 1.53 2.12
C GLY A 338 -30.44 2.34 2.34
N ASP A 339 -30.40 3.46 3.05
CA ASP A 339 -31.59 4.29 3.24
C ASP A 339 -31.88 5.19 2.03
N LYS A 340 -33.11 5.12 1.50
CA LYS A 340 -33.56 5.91 0.34
C LYS A 340 -34.04 7.31 0.73
N SER A 341 -34.25 7.58 2.03
CA SER A 341 -34.70 8.88 2.50
C SER A 341 -33.57 9.90 2.41
N LYS A 342 -33.77 10.92 1.57
CA LYS A 342 -32.87 12.07 1.42
C LYS A 342 -33.15 13.18 2.44
N ASP A 343 -34.26 13.09 3.15
CA ASP A 343 -34.66 14.08 4.14
C ASP A 343 -33.91 13.84 5.45
N ASP A 344 -33.52 14.94 6.10
CA ASP A 344 -32.89 14.95 7.44
C ASP A 344 -31.57 14.16 7.59
N ILE A 345 -30.83 13.91 6.50
CA ILE A 345 -29.50 13.24 6.48
C ILE A 345 -28.60 13.72 7.63
N GLY A 346 -28.47 15.05 7.79
CA GLY A 346 -27.62 15.64 8.82
C GLY A 346 -28.13 15.41 10.25
N LEU A 347 -29.44 15.35 10.48
CA LEU A 347 -29.99 15.05 11.81
C LEU A 347 -29.76 13.58 12.16
N ARG A 348 -30.03 12.68 11.22
CA ARG A 348 -29.89 11.23 11.39
C ARG A 348 -28.45 10.82 11.65
N LEU A 349 -27.50 11.38 10.91
CA LEU A 349 -26.07 11.15 11.14
C LEU A 349 -25.64 11.60 12.54
N ARG A 350 -26.04 12.81 12.96
CA ARG A 350 -25.73 13.31 14.29
C ARG A 350 -26.34 12.43 15.38
N GLY A 351 -27.59 11.98 15.18
CA GLY A 351 -28.29 11.07 16.09
C GLY A 351 -27.56 9.74 16.22
N ARG A 352 -27.32 9.06 15.09
CA ARG A 352 -26.65 7.74 15.04
C ARG A 352 -25.23 7.81 15.59
N ALA A 353 -24.42 8.79 15.17
CA ALA A 353 -23.05 8.93 15.65
C ALA A 353 -23.02 9.20 17.16
N ALA A 354 -23.88 10.07 17.68
CA ALA A 354 -23.93 10.37 19.11
C ALA A 354 -24.42 9.19 19.95
N ALA A 355 -25.39 8.42 19.46
CA ALA A 355 -25.88 7.23 20.12
C ALA A 355 -24.80 6.13 20.19
N LEU A 356 -24.08 5.91 19.09
CA LEU A 356 -23.16 4.79 18.95
C LEU A 356 -21.74 5.08 19.46
N LEU A 357 -21.22 6.29 19.27
CA LEU A 357 -19.79 6.58 19.40
C LEU A 357 -19.42 7.33 20.69
N SER A 358 -20.41 7.77 21.47
CA SER A 358 -20.14 8.57 22.67
C SER A 358 -19.35 7.78 23.72
N THR A 359 -18.34 8.40 24.32
CA THR A 359 -17.56 7.86 25.45
C THR A 359 -17.60 8.85 26.62
N THR A 360 -17.00 8.48 27.76
CA THR A 360 -16.82 9.40 28.90
C THR A 360 -16.04 10.65 28.51
N ASN A 361 -15.03 10.50 27.65
CA ASN A 361 -14.19 11.60 27.17
C ASN A 361 -14.75 12.30 25.91
N ASP A 362 -15.84 11.77 25.35
CA ASP A 362 -16.43 12.23 24.09
C ASP A 362 -17.96 12.12 24.14
N ALA A 363 -18.57 12.97 24.97
CA ALA A 363 -19.99 12.89 25.28
C ALA A 363 -20.89 13.16 24.05
N ALA A 364 -22.10 12.59 24.07
CA ALA A 364 -23.07 12.70 22.97
C ALA A 364 -23.33 14.14 22.46
N PRO A 365 -23.43 15.19 23.31
CA PRO A 365 -23.58 16.56 22.83
C PRO A 365 -22.37 17.07 22.03
N ALA A 366 -21.15 16.71 22.43
CA ALA A 366 -19.93 17.06 21.71
C ALA A 366 -19.89 16.34 20.35
N MET A 367 -20.24 15.06 20.33
CA MET A 367 -20.35 14.25 19.11
C MET A 367 -21.31 14.88 18.09
N LYS A 368 -22.54 15.23 18.51
CA LYS A 368 -23.53 15.89 17.64
C LYS A 368 -22.99 17.18 17.03
N ARG A 369 -22.25 17.97 17.81
CA ARG A 369 -21.63 19.22 17.36
C ARG A 369 -20.50 18.96 16.36
N HIS A 370 -19.58 18.04 16.64
CA HIS A 370 -18.47 17.72 15.74
C HIS A 370 -18.96 17.22 14.38
N ILE A 371 -19.98 16.34 14.35
CA ILE A 371 -20.59 15.90 13.09
C ILE A 371 -21.29 17.06 12.37
N SER A 372 -21.96 17.95 13.10
CA SER A 372 -22.56 19.16 12.50
C SER A 372 -21.51 20.07 11.84
N ASP A 373 -20.38 20.26 12.52
CA ASP A 373 -19.29 21.10 12.03
C ASP A 373 -18.58 20.44 10.84
N LEU A 374 -18.32 19.11 10.86
CA LEU A 374 -17.82 18.34 9.70
C LEU A 374 -18.65 18.60 8.44
N TYR A 375 -19.97 18.50 8.57
CA TYR A 375 -20.90 18.72 7.47
C TYR A 375 -20.92 20.16 6.98
N SER A 376 -20.83 21.11 7.91
CA SER A 376 -20.79 22.52 7.57
C SER A 376 -19.53 22.86 6.76
N VAL A 377 -18.38 22.29 7.15
CA VAL A 377 -17.12 22.43 6.40
C VAL A 377 -17.23 21.77 5.03
N ARG A 378 -17.67 20.50 4.95
CA ARG A 378 -17.85 19.78 3.67
C ARG A 378 -18.81 20.53 2.74
N SER A 379 -19.95 21.00 3.24
CA SER A 379 -20.94 21.76 2.46
C SER A 379 -20.33 23.03 1.88
N ALA A 380 -19.53 23.76 2.65
CA ALA A 380 -18.86 24.96 2.16
C ALA A 380 -17.84 24.62 1.06
N LEU A 381 -17.04 23.57 1.24
CA LEU A 381 -16.03 23.12 0.28
C LEU A 381 -16.65 22.62 -1.04
N VAL A 382 -17.69 21.78 -0.99
CA VAL A 382 -18.27 21.13 -2.18
C VAL A 382 -19.12 22.09 -3.01
N HIS A 383 -19.86 23.00 -2.37
CA HIS A 383 -20.76 23.91 -3.09
C HIS A 383 -20.07 25.18 -3.60
N GLY A 384 -18.73 25.23 -3.61
CA GLY A 384 -17.96 26.37 -4.10
C GLY A 384 -18.13 27.63 -3.25
N GLY A 385 -18.64 27.49 -2.03
CA GLY A 385 -18.71 28.59 -1.08
C GLY A 385 -17.29 28.98 -0.66
N SER A 386 -16.96 30.27 -0.69
CA SER A 386 -15.69 30.73 -0.12
C SER A 386 -15.71 30.53 1.39
N LEU A 387 -15.14 29.42 1.87
CA LEU A 387 -14.95 29.19 3.29
C LEU A 387 -14.00 30.26 3.82
N LYS A 388 -14.52 31.24 4.55
CA LYS A 388 -13.68 32.34 5.06
C LYS A 388 -12.79 31.81 6.17
N ALA A 389 -11.55 32.32 6.26
CA ALA A 389 -10.63 31.97 7.34
C ALA A 389 -11.23 32.18 8.75
N ALA A 390 -12.10 33.19 8.92
CA ALA A 390 -12.82 33.43 10.17
C ALA A 390 -13.85 32.32 10.51
N GLU A 391 -14.52 31.76 9.51
CA GLU A 391 -15.46 30.65 9.69
C GLU A 391 -14.72 29.35 9.99
N LEU A 392 -13.61 29.10 9.28
CA LEU A 392 -12.74 27.96 9.55
C LEU A 392 -12.18 27.99 10.98
N ARG A 393 -11.70 29.16 11.43
CA ARG A 393 -11.26 29.36 12.83
C ARG A 393 -12.37 29.16 13.86
N ARG A 394 -13.64 29.41 13.50
CA ARG A 394 -14.78 29.10 14.38
C ARG A 394 -14.91 27.60 14.60
N TYR A 395 -14.71 26.79 13.56
CA TYR A 395 -14.75 25.32 13.67
C TYR A 395 -13.55 24.81 14.48
N PHE A 396 -12.35 25.34 14.25
CA PHE A 396 -11.17 24.97 15.03
C PHE A 396 -11.39 25.13 16.53
N ARG A 397 -11.93 26.27 16.97
CA ARG A 397 -12.20 26.52 18.39
C ARG A 397 -13.21 25.58 19.05
N ARG A 398 -14.02 24.88 18.25
CA ARG A 398 -15.05 23.97 18.76
C ARG A 398 -14.59 22.53 18.84
N ILE A 399 -13.60 22.16 18.03
CA ILE A 399 -13.19 20.77 17.79
C ILE A 399 -11.79 20.50 18.35
N VAL A 400 -10.87 21.45 18.19
CA VAL A 400 -9.50 21.35 18.70
C VAL A 400 -9.47 21.84 20.14
N ALA A 401 -8.85 21.08 21.04
CA ALA A 401 -8.83 21.37 22.47
C ALA A 401 -8.09 22.68 22.80
N GLU A 402 -6.96 22.93 22.12
CA GLU A 402 -6.10 24.09 22.39
C GLU A 402 -5.77 24.90 21.12
N PRO A 403 -6.75 25.62 20.56
CA PRO A 403 -6.61 26.26 19.25
C PRO A 403 -5.76 27.54 19.24
N GLN A 404 -5.36 28.05 20.42
CA GLN A 404 -4.74 29.38 20.53
C GLN A 404 -3.25 29.32 20.20
N GLY A 405 -2.76 30.28 19.39
CA GLY A 405 -1.34 30.39 19.05
C GLY A 405 -0.85 29.42 17.98
N GLN A 406 -1.65 28.43 17.58
CA GLN A 406 -1.27 27.48 16.53
C GLN A 406 -1.52 28.03 15.11
N PRO A 407 -0.66 27.70 14.12
CA PRO A 407 -0.91 28.02 12.72
C PRO A 407 -2.20 27.38 12.20
N ASP A 408 -2.92 28.08 11.31
CA ASP A 408 -4.20 27.60 10.74
C ASP A 408 -4.05 26.22 10.04
N GLY A 409 -2.88 25.91 9.47
CA GLY A 409 -2.59 24.61 8.87
C GLY A 409 -2.53 23.45 9.88
N VAL A 410 -1.96 23.68 11.06
CA VAL A 410 -1.92 22.70 12.17
C VAL A 410 -3.33 22.45 12.68
N LEU A 411 -4.10 23.51 12.91
CA LEU A 411 -5.49 23.40 13.34
C LEU A 411 -6.36 22.64 12.32
N PHE A 412 -6.11 22.83 11.03
CA PHE A 412 -6.80 22.07 9.99
C PHE A 412 -6.38 20.60 9.98
N ALA A 413 -5.09 20.30 10.16
CA ALA A 413 -4.64 18.92 10.29
C ALA A 413 -5.28 18.24 11.51
N ARG A 414 -5.39 18.94 12.65
CA ARG A 414 -6.00 18.42 13.89
C ARG A 414 -7.50 18.17 13.70
N LEU A 415 -8.17 19.05 12.96
CA LEU A 415 -9.56 18.86 12.54
C LEU A 415 -9.72 17.59 11.70
N VAL A 416 -8.85 17.35 10.71
CA VAL A 416 -8.87 16.15 9.86
C VAL A 416 -8.58 14.89 10.68
N ASP A 417 -7.58 14.91 11.57
CA ASP A 417 -7.25 13.78 12.45
C ASP A 417 -8.45 13.41 13.33
N ARG A 418 -9.10 14.41 13.91
CA ARG A 418 -10.33 14.22 14.68
C ARG A 418 -11.42 13.56 13.85
N PHE A 419 -11.62 13.99 12.61
CA PHE A 419 -12.62 13.37 11.73
C PHE A 419 -12.24 11.95 11.28
N ARG A 420 -10.95 11.66 11.10
CA ARG A 420 -10.46 10.29 10.88
C ARG A 420 -10.85 9.39 12.05
N ASP A 421 -10.64 9.83 13.30
CA ASP A 421 -11.04 9.07 14.49
C ASP A 421 -12.56 8.80 14.55
N LEU A 422 -13.39 9.80 14.22
CA LEU A 422 -14.85 9.63 14.20
C LEU A 422 -15.29 8.61 13.15
N VAL A 423 -14.76 8.70 11.93
CA VAL A 423 -15.06 7.76 10.85
C VAL A 423 -14.54 6.36 11.17
N ARG A 424 -13.33 6.26 11.73
CA ARG A 424 -12.72 5.01 12.20
C ARG A 424 -13.62 4.29 13.21
N ARG A 425 -14.08 4.99 14.24
CA ARG A 425 -15.01 4.42 15.24
C ARG A 425 -16.36 4.06 14.64
N ALA A 426 -16.87 4.86 13.70
CA ALA A 426 -18.12 4.55 12.99
C ALA A 426 -18.01 3.25 12.17
N ILE A 427 -16.88 3.05 11.47
CA ILE A 427 -16.56 1.81 10.76
C ILE A 427 -16.54 0.62 11.71
N LEU A 428 -15.76 0.71 12.79
CA LEU A 428 -15.64 -0.37 13.77
C LEU A 428 -16.98 -0.73 14.41
N ALA A 429 -17.76 0.27 14.84
CA ALA A 429 -19.08 0.06 15.41
C ALA A 429 -20.02 -0.63 14.41
N ARG A 430 -20.02 -0.18 13.15
CA ARG A 430 -20.90 -0.73 12.11
C ARG A 430 -20.55 -2.18 11.76
N LEU A 431 -19.26 -2.51 11.68
CA LEU A 431 -18.78 -3.89 11.48
C LEU A 431 -19.21 -4.80 12.64
N ALA A 432 -18.94 -4.36 13.86
CA ALA A 432 -19.24 -5.14 15.07
C ALA A 432 -20.75 -5.34 15.31
N LEU A 433 -21.60 -4.37 14.95
CA LEU A 433 -23.06 -4.50 15.05
C LEU A 433 -23.69 -5.42 13.99
N ALA A 434 -22.98 -5.67 12.89
CA ALA A 434 -23.39 -6.61 11.86
C ALA A 434 -22.89 -8.03 12.09
N ALA A 435 -21.94 -8.19 13.01
CA ALA A 435 -21.28 -9.46 13.27
C ALA A 435 -22.18 -10.45 14.00
N GLU A 436 -21.92 -11.73 13.78
CA GLU A 436 -22.48 -12.81 14.59
C GLU A 436 -21.86 -12.84 16.00
N PRO A 437 -22.55 -13.41 17.00
CA PRO A 437 -23.86 -14.08 16.93
C PRO A 437 -25.08 -13.14 17.03
N VAL A 438 -24.89 -11.88 17.43
CA VAL A 438 -25.98 -10.92 17.63
C VAL A 438 -25.90 -9.79 16.61
N LYS A 439 -26.59 -9.96 15.48
CA LYS A 439 -26.68 -8.95 14.42
C LYS A 439 -27.73 -7.89 14.78
N LEU A 440 -27.34 -6.86 15.53
CA LEU A 440 -28.24 -5.73 15.83
C LEU A 440 -28.48 -4.84 14.60
N TRP A 441 -27.48 -4.76 13.71
CA TRP A 441 -27.57 -4.01 12.47
C TRP A 441 -27.01 -4.85 11.31
N PRO A 442 -27.75 -5.88 10.83
CA PRO A 442 -27.30 -6.71 9.72
C PRO A 442 -27.14 -5.90 8.43
N PHE A 443 -26.44 -6.48 7.45
CA PHE A 443 -26.32 -5.93 6.10
C PHE A 443 -27.47 -6.34 5.17
N ASP A 444 -28.27 -7.32 5.61
CA ASP A 444 -29.40 -7.86 4.87
C ASP A 444 -30.58 -6.89 4.81
N ASN A 445 -31.43 -7.06 3.80
CA ASN A 445 -32.64 -6.26 3.63
C ASN A 445 -33.89 -6.97 4.19
N PRO A 446 -34.85 -6.24 4.79
CA PRO A 446 -34.78 -4.81 5.11
C PRO A 446 -33.98 -4.53 6.40
N PRO A 447 -33.21 -3.44 6.45
CA PRO A 447 -32.53 -3.04 7.68
C PRO A 447 -33.57 -2.64 8.77
N PRO A 448 -33.21 -2.75 10.06
CA PRO A 448 -34.08 -2.26 11.14
C PRO A 448 -34.29 -0.75 11.05
N ASN A 449 -35.36 -0.24 11.65
CA ASN A 449 -35.55 1.21 11.79
C ASN A 449 -34.59 1.77 12.85
N VAL A 450 -33.34 1.96 12.44
CA VAL A 450 -32.22 2.38 13.31
C VAL A 450 -32.53 3.69 14.02
N ASP A 451 -33.16 4.65 13.35
CA ASP A 451 -33.44 5.97 13.95
C ASP A 451 -34.47 5.84 15.08
N GLN A 452 -35.51 5.01 14.91
CA GLN A 452 -36.49 4.74 15.95
C GLN A 452 -35.88 3.99 17.15
N LEU A 453 -35.01 3.01 16.89
CA LEU A 453 -34.37 2.21 17.95
C LEU A 453 -33.39 3.06 18.77
N LEU A 454 -32.57 3.90 18.13
CA LEU A 454 -31.59 4.73 18.81
C LEU A 454 -32.20 5.97 19.50
N CYS A 455 -33.50 6.22 19.34
CA CYS A 455 -34.24 7.19 20.15
C CYS A 455 -34.52 6.68 21.57
N ASP A 456 -34.49 5.37 21.80
CA ASP A 456 -34.60 4.79 23.13
C ASP A 456 -33.21 4.72 23.79
N ASP A 457 -33.07 5.30 24.99
CA ASP A 457 -31.79 5.37 25.69
C ASP A 457 -31.27 3.97 26.08
N GLY A 458 -32.17 3.02 26.36
CA GLY A 458 -31.82 1.64 26.68
C GLY A 458 -31.27 0.88 25.48
N GLU A 459 -31.92 0.99 24.32
CA GLU A 459 -31.44 0.40 23.07
C GLU A 459 -30.15 1.09 22.59
N SER A 460 -30.03 2.41 22.72
CA SER A 460 -28.80 3.15 22.43
C SER A 460 -27.62 2.64 23.27
N GLU A 461 -27.81 2.45 24.58
CA GLU A 461 -26.81 1.88 25.47
C GLU A 461 -26.48 0.42 25.13
N ARG A 462 -27.50 -0.38 24.81
CA ARG A 462 -27.33 -1.78 24.39
C ARG A 462 -26.48 -1.89 23.14
N TRP A 463 -26.78 -1.11 22.10
CA TRP A 463 -26.01 -1.12 20.84
C TRP A 463 -24.58 -0.69 21.08
N ARG A 464 -24.39 0.40 21.85
CA ARG A 464 -23.07 0.91 22.22
C ARG A 464 -22.23 -0.13 22.98
N SER A 465 -22.84 -0.80 23.94
CA SER A 465 -22.20 -1.87 24.72
C SER A 465 -21.88 -3.09 23.85
N GLN A 466 -22.79 -3.47 22.95
CA GLN A 466 -22.62 -4.64 22.07
C GLN A 466 -21.40 -4.49 21.18
N TRP A 467 -21.27 -3.39 20.43
CA TRP A 467 -20.18 -3.26 19.47
C TRP A 467 -18.80 -3.19 20.15
N ARG A 468 -18.74 -2.56 21.34
CA ARG A 468 -17.53 -2.57 22.18
C ARG A 468 -17.20 -3.96 22.72
N THR A 469 -18.22 -4.71 23.15
CA THR A 469 -18.04 -6.09 23.62
C THR A 469 -17.53 -6.99 22.48
N THR A 470 -18.08 -6.85 21.28
CA THR A 470 -17.59 -7.56 20.09
C THR A 470 -16.12 -7.23 19.83
N LEU A 471 -15.72 -5.95 19.84
CA LEU A 471 -14.30 -5.58 19.67
C LEU A 471 -13.41 -6.12 20.78
N ALA A 472 -13.85 -6.04 22.04
CA ALA A 472 -13.11 -6.58 23.17
C ALA A 472 -12.91 -8.10 23.05
N SER A 473 -13.91 -8.83 22.53
CA SER A 473 -13.84 -10.28 22.34
C SER A 473 -12.78 -10.72 21.31
N ILE A 474 -12.41 -9.82 20.39
CA ILE A 474 -11.34 -10.05 19.39
C ILE A 474 -10.03 -9.33 19.75
N GLY A 475 -9.88 -8.86 21.00
CA GLY A 475 -8.67 -8.19 21.48
C GLY A 475 -8.55 -6.70 21.12
N LEU A 476 -9.57 -6.11 20.50
CA LEU A 476 -9.57 -4.73 19.98
C LEU A 476 -10.41 -3.76 20.81
N GLY A 477 -10.64 -4.05 22.10
CA GLY A 477 -11.44 -3.18 22.98
C GLY A 477 -10.95 -1.73 23.01
N HIS A 478 -9.62 -1.53 23.01
CA HIS A 478 -8.99 -0.21 22.99
C HIS A 478 -9.33 0.60 21.73
N ALA A 479 -9.54 -0.05 20.58
CA ALA A 479 -9.86 0.63 19.33
C ALA A 479 -11.24 1.30 19.36
N GLY A 480 -12.13 0.89 20.26
CA GLY A 480 -13.45 1.52 20.43
C GLY A 480 -13.42 2.88 21.14
N GLU A 481 -12.29 3.23 21.78
CA GLU A 481 -12.16 4.48 22.52
C GLU A 481 -11.81 5.67 21.61
N ALA A 482 -12.13 6.86 22.09
CA ALA A 482 -11.69 8.10 21.46
C ALA A 482 -10.16 8.21 21.55
N LEU A 483 -9.52 8.53 20.44
CA LEU A 483 -8.07 8.69 20.44
C LEU A 483 -7.66 9.96 21.20
N PRO A 484 -6.49 9.96 21.88
CA PRO A 484 -5.88 11.19 22.38
C PRO A 484 -5.52 12.10 21.21
N GLU A 485 -5.13 13.35 21.48
CA GLU A 485 -4.69 14.24 20.41
C GLU A 485 -3.42 13.70 19.70
N ALA A 486 -3.24 14.03 18.42
CA ALA A 486 -2.02 13.68 17.69
C ALA A 486 -0.90 14.67 18.05
N GLU A 487 0.34 14.20 17.97
CA GLU A 487 1.53 15.01 18.22
C GLU A 487 1.83 15.89 16.99
N ASP A 488 2.36 17.09 17.22
CA ASP A 488 2.90 17.91 16.14
C ASP A 488 4.24 17.30 15.69
N TYR A 489 4.47 17.26 14.38
CA TYR A 489 5.71 16.76 13.79
C TYR A 489 6.84 17.80 13.79
#